data_AF-A0A6J7BU24-F1
#
_entry.id   AF-A0A6J7BU24-F1
#
_cell.length_a   1.000
_cell.length_b   1.000
_cell.length_c   1.000
_cell.angle_alpha   90.00
_cell.angle_beta   90.00
_cell.angle_gamma   90.00
#
_symmetry.space_group_name_H-M   'P 1'
#
loop_
_entity.id
_entity.type
_entity.pdbx_description
1 polymer ?
#
loop_
_entity_poly.entity_id
_entity_poly.type
_entity_poly.pdbx_seq_one_letter_code
_entity_poly.pdbx_strand_id
1 'polypeptide(L)' 'MKQLNRMVELSGMKVPTAIADQFNKYADDLEATKEIGIEIATNLGAQLLKRGVPGLHFYTMNSAQSTVAIAKNLGLIK' A
#
# COMPACT_ATOMS: atom_id res chain seq x y z
N MET A 1 4.63 -1.44 -11.44
CA MET A 1 5.93 -2.08 -11.11
C MET A 1 7.09 -1.11 -10.81
N LYS A 2 7.37 -0.08 -11.64
CA LYS A 2 8.54 0.81 -11.44
C LYS A 2 8.67 1.42 -10.03
N GLN A 3 7.56 1.92 -9.46
CA GLN A 3 7.57 2.54 -8.13
C GLN A 3 7.79 1.53 -7.00
N LEU A 4 7.21 0.33 -7.10
CA LEU A 4 7.40 -0.74 -6.12
C LEU A 4 8.87 -1.18 -6.05
N ASN A 5 9.49 -1.35 -7.22
CA ASN A 5 10.92 -1.66 -7.32
C ASN A 5 11.79 -0.53 -6.73
N ARG A 6 11.40 0.73 -6.95
CA ARG A 6 12.11 1.87 -6.36
C ARG A 6 12.05 1.87 -4.83
N MET A 7 10.90 1.51 -4.25
CA MET A 7 10.75 1.41 -2.79
C MET A 7 11.58 0.25 -2.21
N VAL A 8 11.69 -0.86 -2.93
CA VAL A 8 12.59 -1.99 -2.59
C VAL A 8 14.05 -1.55 -2.58
N GLU A 9 14.50 -0.85 -3.62
CA GLU A 9 15.88 -0.34 -3.70
C GLU A 9 16.20 0.60 -2.55
N LEU A 10 15.27 1.49 -2.18
CA LEU A 10 15.47 2.47 -1.12
C LEU A 10 15.41 1.85 0.29
N SER A 11 14.64 0.78 0.47
CA SER A 11 14.48 0.11 1.78
C SER A 11 15.47 -1.03 2.02
N GLY A 12 16.15 -1.52 0.96
CA GLY A 12 16.97 -2.73 1.02
C GLY A 12 16.17 -4.03 1.24
N MET A 13 14.83 -3.94 1.25
CA MET A 13 13.94 -5.06 1.54
C MET A 13 13.28 -5.58 0.27
N LYS A 14 13.20 -6.92 0.13
CA LYS A 14 12.50 -7.55 -1.00
C LYS A 14 10.99 -7.49 -0.79
N VAL A 15 10.24 -7.21 -1.87
CA VAL A 15 8.78 -7.37 -1.85
C VAL A 15 8.45 -8.87 -1.75
N PRO A 16 7.54 -9.27 -0.87
CA PRO A 16 7.07 -10.65 -0.81
C PRO A 16 6.50 -11.12 -2.15
N THR A 17 6.86 -12.34 -2.60
CA THR A 17 6.47 -12.87 -3.91
C THR A 17 4.96 -12.82 -4.14
N ALA A 18 4.16 -13.18 -3.12
CA ALA A 18 2.69 -13.12 -3.22
C ALA A 18 2.14 -11.71 -3.53
N ILE A 19 2.77 -10.66 -3.00
CA ILE A 19 2.39 -9.27 -3.31
C ILE A 19 2.82 -8.92 -4.73
N ALA A 20 4.05 -9.30 -5.12
CA ALA A 20 4.55 -9.05 -6.48
C ALA A 20 3.67 -9.72 -7.55
N ASP A 21 3.24 -10.96 -7.31
CA ASP A 21 2.38 -11.71 -8.22
C ASP A 21 1.00 -11.06 -8.39
N GLN A 22 0.41 -10.58 -7.30
CA GLN A 22 -0.84 -9.81 -7.36
C GLN A 22 -0.68 -8.54 -8.20
N PHE A 23 0.40 -7.77 -8.00
CA PHE A 23 0.64 -6.58 -8.81
C PHE A 23 0.94 -6.89 -10.28
N ASN A 24 1.64 -7.99 -10.58
CA ASN A 24 1.95 -8.38 -11.95
C ASN A 24 0.68 -8.75 -12.74
N LYS A 25 -0.30 -9.38 -12.08
CA LYS A 25 -1.57 -9.78 -12.73
C LYS A 25 -2.37 -8.61 -13.30
N TYR A 26 -2.23 -7.42 -12.72
CA TYR A 26 -2.98 -6.23 -13.12
C TYR A 26 -2.06 -5.10 -13.61
N ALA A 27 -0.82 -5.41 -13.98
CA ALA A 27 0.20 -4.41 -14.29
C ALA A 27 -0.18 -3.45 -15.43
N ASP A 28 -1.05 -3.89 -16.35
CA ASP A 28 -1.54 -3.10 -17.48
C ASP A 28 -2.83 -2.32 -17.17
N ASP A 29 -3.46 -2.58 -16.03
CA ASP A 29 -4.65 -1.87 -15.54
C ASP A 29 -4.28 -1.01 -14.33
N LEU A 30 -4.17 0.29 -14.58
CA LEU A 30 -3.79 1.27 -13.56
C LEU A 30 -4.81 1.39 -12.44
N GLU A 31 -6.10 1.24 -12.73
CA GLU A 31 -7.14 1.37 -11.71
C GLU A 31 -7.17 0.11 -10.85
N ALA A 32 -7.16 -1.08 -11.45
CA ALA A 32 -7.07 -2.34 -10.70
C ALA A 32 -5.78 -2.42 -9.85
N THR A 33 -4.64 -1.96 -10.39
CA THR A 33 -3.38 -1.86 -9.65
C THR A 33 -3.50 -0.95 -8.41
N LYS A 34 -4.20 0.18 -8.53
CA LYS A 34 -4.43 1.09 -7.39
C LYS A 34 -5.33 0.45 -6.34
N GLU A 35 -6.43 -0.18 -6.76
CA GLU A 35 -7.38 -0.84 -5.85
C GLU A 35 -6.70 -1.93 -5.02
N ILE A 36 -5.90 -2.78 -5.66
CA ILE A 36 -5.13 -3.84 -4.97
C ILE A 36 -4.10 -3.23 -4.02
N GLY A 37 -3.41 -2.17 -4.44
CA GLY A 37 -2.48 -1.46 -3.55
C GLY A 37 -3.16 -0.88 -2.31
N ILE A 38 -4.37 -0.32 -2.47
CA ILE A 38 -5.20 0.19 -1.37
C ILE A 38 -5.60 -0.95 -0.44
N GLU A 39 -6.05 -2.09 -0.96
CA GLU A 39 -6.45 -3.25 -0.17
C GLU A 39 -5.28 -3.80 0.66
N ILE A 40 -4.13 -4.03 0.02
CA ILE A 40 -2.93 -4.55 0.68
C ILE A 40 -2.48 -3.60 1.80
N ALA A 41 -2.40 -2.30 1.52
CA ALA A 41 -1.98 -1.30 2.49
C ALA A 41 -2.99 -1.16 3.65
N THR A 42 -4.29 -1.26 3.36
CA THR A 42 -5.35 -1.28 4.38
C THR A 42 -5.19 -2.48 5.30
N ASN A 43 -5.03 -3.69 4.74
CA ASN A 43 -4.88 -4.92 5.53
C ASN A 43 -3.61 -4.90 6.40
N LEU A 44 -2.50 -4.37 5.88
CA LEU A 44 -1.28 -4.20 6.65
C LEU A 44 -1.46 -3.17 7.78
N GLY A 45 -2.04 -2.01 7.48
CA GLY A 45 -2.33 -0.96 8.45
C GLY A 45 -3.22 -1.46 9.59
N ALA A 46 -4.30 -2.18 9.27
CA ALA A 46 -5.21 -2.77 10.25
C ALA A 46 -4.48 -3.77 11.17
N GLN A 47 -3.60 -4.60 10.61
CA GLN A 47 -2.80 -5.54 11.40
C GLN A 47 -1.80 -4.84 12.32
N LEU A 48 -1.19 -3.73 11.90
CA LEU A 48 -0.29 -2.94 12.72
C LEU A 48 -1.04 -2.25 13.87
N LEU A 49 -2.17 -1.61 13.56
CA LEU A 49 -3.03 -0.97 14.56
C LEU A 49 -3.53 -1.99 15.60
N LYS A 50 -3.93 -3.19 15.17
CA LYS A 50 -4.31 -4.28 16.08
C LYS A 50 -3.17 -4.73 17.01
N ARG A 51 -1.92 -4.54 16.60
CA ARG A 51 -0.72 -4.82 17.42
C ARG A 51 -0.31 -3.66 18.33
N GLY A 52 -1.06 -2.55 18.34
CA GLY A 52 -0.86 -1.44 19.27
C GLY A 52 0.23 -0.45 18.87
N VAL A 53 0.54 -0.32 17.58
CA VAL A 53 1.44 0.75 17.12
C VAL A 53 0.83 2.13 17.44
N PRO A 54 1.66 3.16 17.72
CA PRO A 54 1.15 4.48 18.09
C PRO A 54 0.48 5.23 16.93
N GLY A 55 0.75 4.84 15.69
CA GLY A 55 0.18 5.46 14.49
C GLY A 55 0.77 4.91 13.20
N LEU A 56 0.30 5.44 12.07
CA LEU A 56 0.77 5.09 10.73
C LEU A 56 1.28 6.35 10.02
N HIS A 57 2.42 6.22 9.33
CA HIS A 57 2.97 7.27 8.47
C HIS A 57 2.89 6.83 7.01
N PHE A 58 2.30 7.67 6.16
CA PHE A 58 2.07 7.35 4.74
C PHE A 58 3.04 8.11 3.85
N TYR A 59 3.81 7.38 3.03
CA TYR A 59 4.53 7.95 1.90
C TYR A 59 3.58 8.12 0.71
N THR A 60 3.01 9.31 0.60
CA THR A 60 1.94 9.62 -0.37
C THR A 60 2.42 9.79 -1.81
N MET A 61 3.73 9.98 -2.01
CA MET A 61 4.33 10.19 -3.33
C MET A 61 3.65 11.32 -4.12
N ASN A 62 3.39 12.44 -3.42
CA ASN A 62 2.70 13.63 -3.94
C ASN A 62 1.26 13.36 -4.45
N SER A 63 0.62 12.25 -4.05
CA SER A 63 -0.76 11.92 -4.39
C SER A 63 -1.59 11.54 -3.16
N ALA A 64 -2.76 12.16 -3.02
CA ALA A 64 -3.64 11.94 -1.87
C ALA A 64 -4.63 10.78 -2.05
N GLN A 65 -5.00 10.43 -3.28
CA GLN A 65 -6.16 9.57 -3.56
C GLN A 65 -6.09 8.21 -2.85
N SER A 66 -5.01 7.45 -3.05
CA SER A 66 -4.84 6.14 -2.41
C SER A 66 -4.70 6.25 -0.90
N THR A 67 -3.97 7.26 -0.41
CA THR A 67 -3.75 7.48 1.03
C THR A 67 -5.05 7.79 1.76
N VAL A 68 -5.90 8.65 1.17
CA VAL A 68 -7.21 9.00 1.72
C VAL A 68 -8.12 7.77 1.76
N ALA A 69 -8.14 6.96 0.70
CA ALA A 69 -8.91 5.72 0.68
C ALA A 69 -8.47 4.76 1.80
N ILE A 70 -7.16 4.53 1.96
CA ILE A 70 -6.62 3.69 3.03
C ILE A 70 -6.98 4.24 4.41
N ALA A 71 -6.79 5.55 4.64
CA ALA A 71 -7.09 6.17 5.92
C ALA A 71 -8.59 6.11 6.29
N LYS A 72 -9.49 6.24 5.30
CA LYS A 72 -10.94 6.04 5.48
C LYS A 72 -11.27 4.59 5.80
N ASN A 73 -10.71 3.62 5.07
CA ASN A 73 -10.93 2.20 5.33
C ASN A 73 -10.49 1.79 6.75
N LEU A 74 -9.43 2.43 7.26
CA LEU A 74 -8.90 2.22 8.62
C LEU A 74 -9.66 3.02 9.70
N GLY A 75 -10.65 3.84 9.33
CA GLY A 75 -11.40 4.68 10.27
C GLY A 75 -10.58 5.81 10.90
N LEU A 76 -9.47 6.20 10.28
CA LEU A 76 -8.57 7.26 10.81
C LEU A 76 -9.06 8.66 10.45
N ILE A 77 -9.88 8.79 9.41
CA ILE A 77 -10.47 10.05 8.94
C ILE A 77 -11.92 9.84 8.50
N LYS A 78 -12.71 10.94 8.45
CA LYS A 78 -14.10 10.96 7.99
C LYS A 78 -14.20 11.04 6.46
#